data_AF-A0A445ADI8-F1
#
_entry.id   AF-A0A445ADI8-F1
#
_cell.length_a   1.000
_cell.length_b   1.000
_cell.length_c   1.000
_cell.angle_alpha   90.00
_cell.angle_beta   90.00
_cell.angle_gamma   90.00
#
_symmetry.space_group_name_H-M   'P 1'
#
loop_
_entity.id
_entity.type
_entity.pdbx_description
1 polymer ?
#
loop_
_entity_poly.entity_id
_entity_poly.type
_entity_poly.pdbx_seq_one_letter_code
_entity_poly.pdbx_strand_id
1 'polypeptide(L)'
;MGAYNAAYQTLMRPVPSQEFWEHVDTLPILPPRYKKPIRRPSMKRDKRNDAPKDKSDPHRTKRRIGTIVCKYCLQAGHNKRSCKKRKEAMGEGSAAP
;
A
#
# COMPACT_ATOMS: atom_id res chain seq x y z
N MET A 1 44.75 -21.38 17.23
CA MET A 1 44.37 -20.19 18.03
C MET A 1 44.38 -18.86 17.23
N GLY A 2 44.89 -18.79 15.99
CA GLY A 2 45.08 -17.50 15.28
C GLY A 2 43.81 -16.76 14.86
N ALA A 3 42.79 -17.44 14.33
CA ALA A 3 41.55 -16.80 13.85
C ALA A 3 40.72 -16.18 14.99
N TYR A 4 40.69 -16.83 16.15
CA TYR A 4 40.05 -16.32 17.36
C TYR A 4 40.71 -15.02 17.83
N ASN A 5 42.03 -15.01 17.96
CA ASN A 5 42.76 -13.82 18.40
C ASN A 5 42.64 -12.65 17.41
N ALA A 6 42.59 -12.91 16.10
CA ALA A 6 42.42 -11.88 15.08
C ALA A 6 41.04 -11.21 15.14
N ALA A 7 39.97 -11.97 15.41
CA ALA A 7 38.61 -11.44 15.51
C ALA A 7 38.43 -10.50 16.71
N TYR A 8 39.13 -10.79 17.82
CA TYR A 8 39.05 -10.02 19.06
C TYR A 8 40.26 -9.11 19.31
N GLN A 9 41.14 -8.95 18.32
CA GLN A 9 42.32 -8.09 18.43
C GLN A 9 41.96 -6.61 18.64
N THR A 10 40.85 -6.17 18.03
CA THR A 10 40.39 -4.79 18.15
C THR A 10 39.32 -4.71 19.23
N LEU A 11 39.72 -4.24 20.41
CA LEU A 11 38.79 -3.98 21.50
C LEU A 11 38.08 -2.64 21.25
N MET A 12 36.77 -2.69 20.99
CA MET A 12 35.93 -1.50 21.06
C MET A 12 35.90 -1.01 22.51
N ARG A 13 36.52 0.14 22.77
CA ARG A 13 36.47 0.75 24.10
C ARG A 13 35.03 1.20 24.37
N PRO A 14 34.50 0.98 25.59
CA PRO A 14 33.20 1.53 25.94
C PRO A 14 33.28 3.05 25.82
N VAL A 15 32.29 3.62 25.14
CA VAL A 15 32.11 5.07 25.12
C VAL A 15 31.48 5.45 26.47
N PRO A 16 32.02 6.45 27.18
CA PRO A 16 31.40 6.95 28.41
C PRO A 16 29.94 7.32 28.17
N SER A 17 29.08 7.13 29.18
CA SER A 17 27.69 7.59 29.17
C SER A 17 27.63 9.10 28.90
N GLN A 18 26.46 9.55 28.43
CA GLN A 18 26.21 10.94 28.09
C GLN A 18 26.54 11.92 29.23
N GLU A 19 26.47 11.48 30.49
CA GLU A 19 26.82 12.27 31.68
C GLU A 19 28.30 12.69 31.75
N PHE A 20 29.20 11.94 31.11
CA PHE A 20 30.64 12.22 31.06
C PHE A 20 31.07 12.98 29.79
N TRP A 21 30.13 13.35 28.92
CA TRP A 21 30.45 14.09 27.72
C TRP A 21 30.69 15.57 28.05
N GLU A 22 31.73 16.14 27.45
CA GLU A 22 31.99 17.58 27.57
C GLU A 22 30.83 18.36 26.92
N HIS A 23 30.30 19.35 27.65
CA HIS A 23 29.32 20.26 27.10
C HIS A 23 30.07 21.31 26.29
N VAL A 24 30.07 21.14 24.97
CA VAL A 24 30.70 22.09 24.06
C VAL A 24 29.64 23.00 23.47
N ASP A 25 29.83 24.32 23.60
CA ASP A 25 28.96 25.37 23.02
C ASP A 25 29.15 25.46 21.50
N THR A 26 28.91 24.35 20.81
CA THR A 26 28.91 24.27 19.36
C THR A 26 27.54 24.62 18.81
N LEU A 27 27.52 25.09 17.55
CA LEU A 27 26.26 25.25 16.83
C LEU A 27 25.50 23.92 16.84
N PRO A 28 24.16 23.95 17.04
CA PRO A 28 23.37 22.74 17.06
C PRO A 28 23.52 22.00 15.74
N ILE A 29 23.74 20.68 15.81
CA ILE A 29 23.78 19.83 14.64
C ILE A 29 22.40 19.87 14.00
N LEU A 30 22.29 20.50 12.82
CA LEU A 30 21.04 20.52 12.07
C LEU A 30 20.72 19.11 11.57
N PRO A 31 19.44 18.70 11.60
CA PRO A 31 19.06 17.42 11.04
C PRO A 31 19.40 17.37 9.54
N PRO A 32 19.66 16.17 9.00
CA PRO A 32 19.85 16.03 7.56
C PRO A 32 18.63 16.57 6.81
N ARG A 33 18.89 17.28 5.70
CA ARG A 33 17.81 17.81 4.86
C ARG A 33 16.98 16.65 4.30
N TYR A 34 15.72 16.58 4.69
CA TYR A 34 14.79 15.59 4.16
C TYR A 34 14.59 15.79 2.65
N LYS A 35 14.91 14.75 1.87
CA LYS A 35 14.55 14.67 0.46
C LYS A 35 13.42 13.66 0.31
N LYS A 36 12.30 14.08 -0.29
CA LYS A 36 11.24 13.14 -0.69
C LYS A 36 11.86 12.17 -1.71
N PRO A 37 11.78 10.85 -1.50
CA PRO A 37 12.24 9.91 -2.52
C PRO A 37 11.45 10.13 -3.82
N ILE A 38 12.12 9.97 -4.97
CA ILE A 38 11.42 9.91 -6.26
C ILE A 38 10.35 8.82 -6.14
N ARG A 39 9.09 9.20 -6.37
CA ARG A 39 8.00 8.22 -6.37
C ARG A 39 8.28 7.17 -7.42
N ARG A 40 7.75 5.96 -7.21
CA ARG A 40 7.70 4.93 -8.25
C ARG A 40 7.11 5.55 -9.52
N PRO A 41 7.80 5.51 -10.67
CA PRO A 41 7.21 5.90 -11.94
C PRO A 41 5.90 5.14 -12.14
N SER A 42 4.80 5.86 -12.35
CA SER A 42 3.52 5.23 -12.62
C SER A 42 3.60 4.56 -13.99
N MET A 43 3.59 3.23 -14.01
CA MET A 43 3.33 2.50 -15.24
C MET A 43 1.86 2.69 -15.58
N LYS A 44 1.58 3.09 -16.83
CA LYS A 44 0.20 3.11 -17.34
C LYS A 44 -0.36 1.69 -17.25
N ARG A 45 -1.59 1.56 -16.74
CA ARG A 45 -2.30 0.27 -16.70
C ARG A 45 -2.44 -0.27 -18.13
N ASP A 46 -2.06 -1.52 -18.35
CA ASP A 46 -2.35 -2.22 -19.60
C ASP A 46 -3.87 -2.40 -19.74
N LYS A 47 -4.45 -1.77 -20.76
CA LYS A 47 -5.89 -1.82 -21.07
C LYS A 47 -6.26 -2.97 -22.01
N ARG A 48 -5.31 -3.80 -22.45
CA ARG A 48 -5.56 -4.91 -23.39
C ARG A 48 -6.58 -5.91 -22.84
N ASN A 49 -6.67 -6.08 -21.52
CA ASN A 49 -7.67 -6.93 -20.87
C ASN A 49 -9.06 -6.28 -20.71
N ASP A 50 -9.20 -4.96 -20.90
CA ASP A 50 -10.49 -4.26 -20.85
C ASP A 50 -11.26 -4.37 -22.17
N ALA A 51 -10.58 -4.72 -23.27
CA ALA A 51 -11.22 -4.95 -24.55
C ALA A 51 -12.09 -6.23 -24.49
N PRO A 52 -13.25 -6.27 -25.17
CA PRO A 52 -14.00 -7.51 -25.35
C PRO A 52 -13.09 -8.55 -26.00
N LYS A 53 -12.75 -9.62 -25.27
CA LYS A 53 -12.02 -10.75 -25.88
C LYS A 53 -12.89 -11.34 -26.98
N ASP A 54 -12.33 -11.47 -28.18
CA ASP A 54 -12.96 -12.20 -29.27
C ASP A 54 -13.43 -13.56 -28.76
N LYS A 55 -14.68 -13.92 -29.11
CA LYS A 55 -15.32 -15.14 -28.64
C LYS A 55 -14.81 -16.40 -29.37
N SER A 56 -13.60 -16.35 -29.93
CA SER A 56 -13.11 -17.37 -30.86
C SER A 56 -12.57 -18.63 -30.19
N ASP A 57 -12.39 -18.65 -28.86
CA ASP A 57 -11.89 -19.84 -28.16
C ASP A 57 -13.01 -20.90 -28.03
N PRO A 58 -12.94 -22.02 -28.78
CA PRO A 58 -13.96 -23.06 -28.76
C PRO A 58 -13.97 -23.86 -27.45
N HIS A 59 -12.89 -23.79 -26.65
CA HIS A 59 -12.76 -24.45 -25.35
C HIS A 59 -13.18 -23.55 -24.18
N ARG A 60 -13.55 -22.29 -24.44
CA ARG A 60 -13.95 -21.36 -23.39
C ARG A 60 -15.36 -21.65 -22.88
N THR A 61 -15.44 -22.32 -21.74
CA THR A 61 -16.71 -22.50 -21.03
C THR A 61 -17.23 -21.16 -20.49
N LYS A 62 -18.50 -20.84 -20.76
CA LYS A 62 -19.18 -19.69 -20.13
C LYS A 62 -19.24 -19.96 -18.63
N ARG A 63 -18.66 -19.07 -17.82
CA ARG A 63 -18.83 -19.11 -16.35
C ARG A 63 -20.33 -19.02 -16.06
N ARG A 64 -20.92 -20.06 -15.46
CA ARG A 64 -22.26 -19.98 -14.87
C ARG A 64 -22.14 -19.09 -13.62
N ILE A 65 -22.53 -17.84 -13.75
CA ILE A 65 -22.68 -16.96 -12.60
C ILE A 65 -24.05 -17.30 -12.01
N GLY A 66 -24.06 -17.82 -10.78
CA GLY A 66 -25.32 -18.05 -10.06
C GLY A 66 -26.09 -16.75 -9.84
N THR A 67 -27.36 -16.86 -9.46
CA THR A 67 -28.22 -15.69 -9.20
C THR A 67 -27.55 -14.75 -8.21
N ILE A 68 -27.22 -13.54 -8.66
CA ILE A 68 -26.59 -12.53 -7.82
C ILE A 68 -27.66 -11.99 -6.87
N VAL A 69 -27.48 -12.21 -5.57
CA VAL A 69 -28.34 -11.64 -4.53
C VAL A 69 -27.65 -10.41 -3.91
N CYS A 70 -28.39 -9.31 -3.83
CA CYS A 70 -27.91 -8.08 -3.25
C CYS A 70 -27.84 -8.17 -1.73
N LYS A 71 -26.65 -8.04 -1.13
CA LYS A 71 -26.48 -8.01 0.34
C LYS A 71 -27.15 -6.83 1.05
N TYR A 72 -27.64 -5.82 0.32
CA TYR A 72 -28.26 -4.63 0.91
C TYR A 72 -29.79 -4.72 0.93
N CYS A 73 -30.42 -5.02 -0.20
CA CYS A 73 -31.88 -5.11 -0.30
C CYS A 73 -32.40 -6.55 -0.34
N LEU A 74 -31.50 -7.54 -0.29
CA LEU A 74 -31.80 -8.99 -0.32
C LEU A 74 -32.53 -9.46 -1.59
N GLN A 75 -32.64 -8.61 -2.62
CA GLN A 75 -33.26 -8.95 -3.90
C GLN A 75 -32.24 -9.55 -4.89
N ALA A 76 -32.72 -10.46 -5.74
CA ALA A 76 -31.95 -11.08 -6.81
C ALA A 76 -31.74 -10.13 -8.01
N GLY A 77 -30.78 -10.47 -8.87
CA GLY A 77 -30.54 -9.80 -10.16
C GLY A 77 -29.53 -8.66 -10.14
N HIS A 78 -29.03 -8.26 -8.96
CA HIS A 78 -28.03 -7.20 -8.85
C HIS A 78 -27.19 -7.33 -7.57
N ASN A 79 -26.01 -6.70 -7.54
CA ASN A 79 -25.14 -6.71 -6.36
C ASN A 79 -25.27 -5.41 -5.55
N LYS A 80 -24.65 -5.36 -4.37
CA LYS A 80 -24.65 -4.16 -3.50
C LYS A 80 -24.11 -2.90 -4.18
N ARG A 81 -23.29 -3.00 -5.25
CA ARG A 81 -22.75 -1.83 -5.97
C ARG A 81 -23.76 -1.22 -6.95
N SER A 82 -24.55 -2.05 -7.61
CA SER A 82 -25.59 -1.61 -8.56
C SER A 82 -26.97 -1.44 -7.92
N CYS A 83 -27.10 -1.65 -6.61
CA CYS A 83 -28.37 -1.51 -5.89
C CYS A 83 -28.89 -0.06 -5.90
N LYS A 84 -30.08 0.14 -6.46
CA LYS A 84 -30.74 1.45 -6.56
C LYS A 84 -31.01 2.06 -5.18
N LYS A 85 -31.60 1.29 -4.26
CA LYS A 85 -31.87 1.71 -2.86
C LYS A 85 -30.62 2.21 -2.13
N ARG A 86 -29.47 1.55 -2.37
CA ARG A 86 -28.20 1.99 -1.79
C ARG A 86 -27.67 3.27 -2.43
N LYS A 87 -27.85 3.43 -3.74
CA LYS A 87 -27.42 4.65 -4.44
C LYS A 87 -28.24 5.86 -4.00
N GLU A 88 -29.54 5.67 -3.80
CA GLU A 88 -30.44 6.69 -3.25
C GLU A 88 -29.99 7.09 -1.82
N ALA A 89 -29.84 6.12 -0.91
CA ALA A 89 -29.38 6.37 0.46
C ALA A 89 -27.96 6.99 0.57
N MET A 90 -27.12 6.85 -0.45
CA MET A 90 -25.78 7.45 -0.49
C MET A 90 -25.75 8.80 -1.25
N GLY A 91 -26.73 9.04 -2.14
CA GLY A 91 -26.89 10.29 -2.88
C GLY A 91 -27.58 11.38 -2.06
N GLU A 92 -28.34 11.01 -1.03
CA GLU A 92 -28.97 11.94 -0.09
C GLU A 92 -27.96 12.63 0.86
N GLY A 93 -26.69 12.22 0.87
CA GLY A 93 -25.60 12.86 1.62
C GLY A 93 -24.83 13.95 0.86
N SER A 94 -25.23 14.29 -0.37
CA SER A 94 -24.59 15.36 -1.16
C SER A 94 -25.59 16.36 -1.74
N ALA A 95 -26.65 16.67 -1.00
CA ALA A 95 -27.44 17.88 -1.17
C ALA A 95 -27.27 18.71 0.11
N ALA A 96 -26.21 19.52 0.15
CA ALA A 96 -26.06 20.56 1.16
C ALA A 96 -27.06 21.70 0.85
N PRO A 97 -27.73 22.31 1.85
CA PRO A 97 -28.04 23.73 1.78
C PRO A 97 -26.75 24.56 1.85
#